data_AF-A0A8S8XYK8-F1
#
_entry.id   AF-A0A8S8XYK8-F1
#
_cell.length_a   1.000
_cell.length_b   1.000
_cell.length_c   1.000
_cell.angle_alpha   90.00
_cell.angle_beta   90.00
_cell.angle_gamma   90.00
#
_symmetry.space_group_name_H-M   'P 1'
#
loop_
_entity.id
_entity.type
_entity.pdbx_description
1 polymer ?
#
loop_
_entity_poly.entity_id
_entity_poly.type
_entity_poly.pdbx_seq_one_letter_code
_entity_poly.pdbx_strand_id
1 'polypeptide(L)'
;MTTSSQEVDRLYTPLDNLKTDFNKDISFPGEFPYTRGIHSTMYRGRLWTMRMFAGFGSAEETNERFKYLLSQGNAGLSTAFDLPTLYGYDSDSPMAAGEFGECGVGVSSIEDMSILFKDIPLDKVTTSMTINSPAAMTWAMYIANAENRGIPKSNLGGTIQNDILKEYIAQKEYIFPPNPSMRLVTDTVEYGTKNMPKWNTISISGYHIREAGSTAVQELAFTLADGYAYADWAIERGLNIDDFAPRFSFFFNAHNDFFEEIAKYRAARRIWARDMKYKYGAKDPRSMTLRFHTQTAGCSLTAQQPEINIVRVAIQAMAGVLGGTQSLHTDSMDEALALPLKKQFKLH
;
A
#
# COMPACT_ATOMS: atom_id res chain seq x y z
N MET A 1 27.85 7.49 -3.88
CA MET A 1 26.92 6.78 -4.76
C MET A 1 25.63 6.53 -4.00
N THR A 2 24.49 6.53 -4.68
CA THR A 2 23.20 6.18 -4.08
C THR A 2 23.02 4.66 -3.96
N THR A 3 21.94 4.20 -3.33
CA THR A 3 21.60 2.75 -3.29
C THR A 3 21.27 2.17 -4.66
N SER A 4 20.92 3.02 -5.65
CA SER A 4 20.81 2.60 -7.06
C SER A 4 22.11 2.72 -7.85
N SER A 5 23.26 2.79 -7.16
CA SER A 5 24.59 2.93 -7.78
C SER A 5 24.73 4.16 -8.68
N GLN A 6 23.96 5.22 -8.44
CA GLN A 6 24.14 6.49 -9.14
C GLN A 6 25.29 7.26 -8.50
N GLU A 7 26.17 7.83 -9.32
CA GLU A 7 27.17 8.76 -8.83
C GLU A 7 26.50 10.04 -8.34
N VAL A 8 27.02 10.60 -7.25
CA VAL A 8 26.50 11.82 -6.62
C VAL A 8 27.66 12.80 -6.54
N ASP A 9 27.47 13.98 -7.13
CA ASP A 9 28.47 15.03 -7.09
C ASP A 9 28.58 15.62 -5.68
N ARG A 10 29.76 16.15 -5.35
CA ARG A 10 30.00 16.77 -4.03
C ARG A 10 29.15 18.02 -3.80
N LEU A 11 28.70 18.68 -4.87
CA LEU A 11 27.94 19.91 -4.83
C LEU A 11 27.01 19.99 -6.04
N TYR A 12 25.72 20.25 -5.78
CA TYR A 12 24.75 20.65 -6.78
C TYR A 12 24.46 22.15 -6.65
N THR A 13 24.39 22.84 -7.78
CA THR A 13 24.19 24.28 -7.95
C THR A 13 22.98 24.54 -8.84
N PRO A 14 22.54 25.80 -9.01
CA PRO A 14 21.49 26.12 -9.98
C PRO A 14 21.83 25.70 -11.43
N LEU A 15 23.12 25.55 -11.78
CA LEU A 15 23.54 25.13 -13.12
C LEU A 15 23.18 23.67 -13.42
N ASP A 16 23.02 22.83 -12.41
CA ASP A 16 22.69 21.42 -12.55
C ASP A 16 21.21 21.19 -12.88
N ASN A 17 20.38 22.24 -12.76
CA ASN A 17 18.95 22.22 -13.05
C ASN A 17 18.53 23.02 -14.29
N LEU A 18 19.48 23.47 -15.14
CA LEU A 18 19.18 24.34 -16.30
C LEU A 18 18.20 23.74 -17.31
N LYS A 19 18.10 22.40 -17.38
CA LYS A 19 17.18 21.70 -18.28
C LYS A 19 15.78 21.47 -17.69
N THR A 20 15.57 21.77 -16.41
CA THR A 20 14.29 21.53 -15.74
C THR A 20 13.36 22.72 -15.95
N ASP A 21 12.24 22.49 -16.62
CA ASP A 21 11.19 23.49 -16.82
C ASP A 21 10.25 23.48 -15.60
N PHE A 22 10.17 24.59 -14.86
CA PHE A 22 9.36 24.66 -13.66
C PHE A 22 7.90 24.27 -13.92
N ASN A 23 7.27 24.82 -14.96
CA ASN A 23 5.85 24.60 -15.24
C ASN A 23 5.57 23.17 -15.74
N LYS A 24 6.52 22.55 -16.45
CA LYS A 24 6.33 21.21 -17.04
C LYS A 24 6.81 20.07 -16.14
N ASP A 25 7.86 20.27 -15.36
CA ASP A 25 8.57 19.22 -14.62
C ASP A 25 8.35 19.25 -13.11
N ILE A 26 8.03 20.42 -12.54
CA ILE A 26 7.92 20.61 -11.07
C ILE A 26 6.49 21.01 -10.68
N SER A 27 6.02 22.14 -11.20
CA SER A 27 4.72 22.77 -10.97
C SER A 27 4.39 23.03 -9.49
N PHE A 28 3.21 23.58 -9.21
CA PHE A 28 2.68 23.75 -7.86
C PHE A 28 2.07 22.44 -7.33
N PRO A 29 2.01 22.24 -6.00
CA PRO A 29 1.30 21.08 -5.44
C PRO A 29 -0.19 21.12 -5.83
N GLY A 30 -0.78 19.96 -6.12
CA GLY A 30 -2.16 19.86 -6.61
C GLY A 30 -2.34 20.18 -8.10
N GLU A 31 -1.26 20.53 -8.81
CA GLU A 31 -1.28 20.80 -10.25
C GLU A 31 -0.45 19.76 -11.00
N PHE A 32 -0.84 19.47 -12.25
CA PHE A 32 -0.08 18.59 -13.13
C PHE A 32 1.37 19.11 -13.29
N PRO A 33 2.41 18.26 -13.24
CA PRO A 33 2.39 16.79 -13.16
C PRO A 33 2.52 16.23 -11.71
N TYR A 34 2.07 16.98 -10.71
CA TYR A 34 1.98 16.58 -9.30
C TYR A 34 3.32 16.24 -8.62
N THR A 35 4.45 16.66 -9.19
CA THR A 35 5.79 16.41 -8.63
C THR A 35 5.90 16.86 -7.17
N ARG A 36 5.30 18.01 -6.83
CA ARG A 36 5.31 18.59 -5.48
C ARG A 36 4.22 18.06 -4.53
N GLY A 37 3.36 17.15 -4.98
CA GLY A 37 2.25 16.59 -4.20
C GLY A 37 0.92 16.68 -4.94
N ILE A 38 -0.01 15.79 -4.58
CA ILE A 38 -1.32 15.65 -5.26
C ILE A 38 -2.40 16.60 -4.73
N HIS A 39 -2.17 17.24 -3.58
CA HIS A 39 -3.10 18.19 -2.97
C HIS A 39 -2.43 19.55 -2.83
N SER A 40 -3.14 20.63 -3.10
CA SER A 40 -2.60 21.99 -3.03
C SER A 40 -2.10 22.39 -1.63
N THR A 41 -2.70 21.85 -0.58
CA THR A 41 -2.35 22.15 0.81
C THR A 41 -1.53 21.05 1.50
N MET A 42 -1.45 19.84 0.91
CA MET A 42 -0.84 18.65 1.51
C MET A 42 -1.08 18.59 3.04
N TYR A 43 -0.01 18.47 3.83
CA TYR A 43 -0.07 18.29 5.27
C TYR A 43 -0.46 19.54 6.06
N ARG A 44 -0.51 20.72 5.42
CA ARG A 44 -1.10 21.92 6.05
C ARG A 44 -2.63 21.84 6.10
N GLY A 45 -3.24 21.06 5.21
CA GLY A 45 -4.67 20.78 5.22
C GLY A 45 -5.00 19.51 6.00
N ARG A 46 -4.32 18.40 5.68
CA ARG A 46 -4.53 17.10 6.34
C ARG A 46 -3.23 16.31 6.40
N LEU A 47 -2.87 15.82 7.58
CA LEU A 47 -1.73 14.91 7.75
C LEU A 47 -1.94 13.61 6.96
N TRP A 48 -0.85 12.91 6.67
CA TRP A 48 -0.92 11.55 6.17
C TRP A 48 -1.66 10.66 7.17
N THR A 49 -2.24 9.57 6.69
CA THR A 49 -2.87 8.59 7.58
C THR A 49 -1.77 7.78 8.27
N MET A 50 -1.67 7.88 9.59
CA MET A 50 -0.91 6.91 10.38
C MET A 50 -1.68 5.60 10.34
N ARG A 51 -1.09 4.57 9.70
CA ARG A 51 -1.76 3.30 9.44
C ARG A 51 -0.84 2.16 9.87
N MET A 52 -1.01 1.73 11.12
CA MET A 52 -0.26 0.62 11.66
C MET A 52 -0.84 -0.72 11.16
N PHE A 53 0.04 -1.60 10.71
CA PHE A 53 -0.28 -3.00 10.45
C PHE A 53 -0.59 -3.69 11.78
N ALA A 54 -1.66 -4.46 11.79
CA ALA A 54 -2.02 -5.34 12.89
C ALA A 54 -2.70 -6.60 12.35
N GLY A 55 -2.29 -7.72 12.92
CA GLY A 55 -2.77 -9.06 12.61
C GLY A 55 -1.84 -10.01 13.33
N PHE A 56 -2.37 -10.75 14.30
CA PHE A 56 -1.68 -11.86 14.93
C PHE A 56 -2.74 -12.74 15.60
N GLY A 57 -2.48 -14.04 15.64
CA GLY A 57 -3.32 -15.00 16.32
C GLY A 57 -4.75 -15.04 15.77
N SER A 58 -5.72 -15.14 16.68
CA SER A 58 -7.12 -15.27 16.31
C SER A 58 -7.78 -13.94 15.90
N ALA A 59 -8.96 -14.04 15.28
CA ALA A 59 -9.78 -12.88 14.95
C ALA A 59 -10.14 -12.04 16.19
N GLU A 60 -10.35 -12.65 17.35
CA GLU A 60 -10.59 -11.96 18.62
C GLU A 60 -9.38 -11.13 19.07
N GLU A 61 -8.18 -11.73 19.05
CA GLU A 61 -6.95 -11.06 19.48
C GLU A 61 -6.62 -9.86 18.58
N THR A 62 -6.80 -10.03 17.27
CA THR A 62 -6.63 -8.95 16.30
C THR A 62 -7.74 -7.89 16.44
N ASN A 63 -8.99 -8.27 16.74
CA ASN A 63 -10.07 -7.30 17.02
C ASN A 63 -9.75 -6.43 18.25
N GLU A 64 -9.29 -7.03 19.34
CA GLU A 64 -8.85 -6.28 20.52
C GLU A 64 -7.73 -5.30 20.17
N ARG A 65 -6.79 -5.74 19.32
CA ARG A 65 -5.71 -4.89 18.84
C ARG A 65 -6.23 -3.72 17.99
N PHE A 66 -7.19 -3.95 17.11
CA PHE A 66 -7.83 -2.87 16.33
C PHE A 66 -8.53 -1.86 17.24
N LYS A 67 -9.31 -2.31 18.23
CA LYS A 67 -9.95 -1.43 19.22
C LYS A 67 -8.91 -0.60 19.99
N TYR A 68 -7.81 -1.23 20.39
CA TYR A 68 -6.69 -0.53 21.01
C TYR A 68 -6.10 0.55 20.09
N LEU A 69 -5.77 0.22 18.84
CA LEU A 69 -5.18 1.17 17.88
C LEU A 69 -6.10 2.38 17.62
N LEU A 70 -7.41 2.15 17.46
CA LEU A 70 -8.39 3.22 17.32
C LEU A 70 -8.44 4.12 18.57
N SER A 71 -8.35 3.52 19.77
CA SER A 71 -8.30 4.29 21.02
C SER A 71 -7.06 5.19 21.14
N GLN A 72 -5.97 4.86 20.44
CA GLN A 72 -4.74 5.66 20.39
C GLN A 72 -4.77 6.71 19.27
N GLY A 73 -5.90 6.91 18.59
CA GLY A 73 -6.07 7.94 17.56
C GLY A 73 -5.71 7.51 16.14
N ASN A 74 -5.48 6.22 15.88
CA ASN A 74 -5.31 5.73 14.50
C ASN A 74 -6.62 5.95 13.72
N ALA A 75 -6.51 6.62 12.56
CA ALA A 75 -7.65 6.93 11.71
C ALA A 75 -7.95 5.84 10.67
N GLY A 76 -7.11 4.80 10.59
CA GLY A 76 -7.29 3.68 9.68
C GLY A 76 -6.66 2.39 10.22
N LEU A 77 -7.26 1.26 9.88
CA LEU A 77 -6.79 -0.08 10.24
C LEU A 77 -6.08 -0.72 9.04
N SER A 78 -5.05 -1.53 9.28
CA SER A 78 -4.43 -2.36 8.25
C SER A 78 -4.32 -3.78 8.77
N THR A 79 -4.94 -4.72 8.06
CA THR A 79 -5.01 -6.13 8.42
C THR A 79 -3.89 -6.90 7.72
N ALA A 80 -3.05 -7.57 8.51
CA ALA A 80 -2.14 -8.61 8.04
C ALA A 80 -2.77 -9.99 8.28
N PHE A 81 -2.75 -10.86 7.27
CA PHE A 81 -3.31 -12.22 7.36
C PHE A 81 -2.19 -13.24 7.53
N ASP A 82 -2.51 -14.38 8.15
CA ASP A 82 -1.56 -15.47 8.29
C ASP A 82 -1.26 -16.15 6.94
N LEU A 83 -0.20 -16.97 6.89
CA LEU A 83 0.19 -17.66 5.66
C LEU A 83 -0.94 -18.55 5.09
N PRO A 84 -1.65 -19.37 5.89
CA PRO A 84 -2.80 -20.13 5.40
C PRO A 84 -3.81 -19.28 4.64
N THR A 85 -4.26 -18.16 5.23
CA THR A 85 -5.20 -17.25 4.57
C THR A 85 -4.59 -16.62 3.33
N LEU A 86 -3.31 -16.21 3.33
CA LEU A 86 -2.63 -15.63 2.17
C LEU A 86 -2.52 -16.62 0.99
N TYR A 87 -2.32 -17.91 1.28
CA TYR A 87 -2.27 -19.00 0.29
C TYR A 87 -3.64 -19.63 -0.01
N GLY A 88 -4.73 -19.13 0.58
CA GLY A 88 -6.09 -19.61 0.32
C GLY A 88 -6.41 -20.99 0.90
N TYR A 89 -5.77 -21.35 2.01
CA TYR A 89 -6.08 -22.54 2.79
C TYR A 89 -6.95 -22.21 4.00
N ASP A 90 -7.88 -23.12 4.32
CA ASP A 90 -8.56 -23.11 5.60
C ASP A 90 -7.60 -23.51 6.73
N SER A 91 -7.91 -23.07 7.96
CA SER A 91 -7.05 -23.28 9.14
C SER A 91 -6.87 -24.76 9.52
N ASP A 92 -7.77 -25.65 9.08
CA ASP A 92 -7.71 -27.09 9.30
C ASP A 92 -7.04 -27.86 8.13
N SER A 93 -6.58 -27.14 7.10
CA SER A 93 -5.81 -27.71 6.00
C SER A 93 -4.51 -28.33 6.51
N PRO A 94 -4.10 -29.52 6.02
CA PRO A 94 -2.77 -30.06 6.31
C PRO A 94 -1.63 -29.12 5.91
N MET A 95 -1.85 -28.25 4.92
CA MET A 95 -0.87 -27.24 4.49
C MET A 95 -0.75 -26.05 5.45
N ALA A 96 -1.71 -25.88 6.38
CA ALA A 96 -1.74 -24.81 7.37
C ALA A 96 -1.13 -25.21 8.72
N ALA A 97 -0.72 -26.47 8.87
CA ALA A 97 -0.24 -27.01 10.14
C ALA A 97 0.96 -26.23 10.69
N GLY A 98 0.77 -25.59 11.84
CA GLY A 98 1.81 -24.80 12.52
C GLY A 98 1.92 -23.35 12.08
N GLU A 99 1.09 -22.90 11.13
CA GLU A 99 1.18 -21.54 10.55
C GLU A 99 -0.02 -20.65 10.93
N PHE A 100 -1.05 -21.23 11.57
CA PHE A 100 -2.24 -20.49 12.01
C PHE A 100 -1.86 -19.35 12.95
N GLY A 101 -2.21 -18.13 12.58
CA GLY A 101 -2.04 -16.96 13.44
C GLY A 101 -0.60 -16.49 13.69
N GLU A 102 0.42 -17.14 13.10
CA GLU A 102 1.84 -16.86 13.40
C GLU A 102 2.30 -15.52 12.80
N CYS A 103 2.01 -15.28 11.52
CA CYS A 103 2.44 -14.06 10.79
C CYS A 103 1.29 -13.07 10.52
N GLY A 104 0.11 -13.31 11.08
CA GLY A 104 -1.07 -12.49 10.82
C GLY A 104 -2.31 -13.06 11.48
N VAL A 105 -3.48 -12.51 11.16
CA VAL A 105 -4.75 -13.08 11.63
C VAL A 105 -5.20 -14.22 10.73
N GLY A 106 -5.62 -15.34 11.32
CA GLY A 106 -6.28 -16.42 10.60
C GLY A 106 -7.74 -16.09 10.26
N VAL A 107 -8.11 -16.21 8.98
CA VAL A 107 -9.49 -16.03 8.49
C VAL A 107 -9.80 -17.13 7.48
N SER A 108 -10.71 -18.03 7.84
CA SER A 108 -11.20 -19.11 6.98
C SER A 108 -12.67 -18.90 6.58
N SER A 109 -13.44 -18.11 7.33
CA SER A 109 -14.85 -17.87 7.02
C SER A 109 -15.35 -16.44 7.29
N ILE A 110 -16.63 -16.21 6.96
CA ILE A 110 -17.30 -14.95 7.29
C ILE A 110 -17.46 -14.76 8.81
N GLU A 111 -17.55 -15.85 9.59
CA GLU A 111 -17.59 -15.79 11.04
C GLU A 111 -16.32 -15.15 11.61
N ASP A 112 -15.14 -15.55 11.13
CA ASP A 112 -13.86 -14.94 11.51
C ASP A 112 -13.82 -13.45 11.12
N MET A 113 -14.27 -13.12 9.90
CA MET A 113 -14.36 -11.74 9.43
C MET A 113 -15.31 -10.89 10.29
N SER A 114 -16.43 -11.47 10.75
CA SER A 114 -17.38 -10.83 11.66
C SER A 114 -16.78 -10.59 13.03
N ILE A 115 -16.02 -11.55 13.57
CA ILE A 115 -15.31 -11.41 14.85
C ILE A 115 -14.21 -10.33 14.72
N LEU A 116 -13.40 -10.40 13.67
CA LEU A 116 -12.28 -9.50 13.40
C LEU A 116 -12.71 -8.03 13.41
N PHE A 117 -13.89 -7.73 12.87
CA PHE A 117 -14.44 -6.37 12.79
C PHE A 117 -15.60 -6.10 13.75
N LYS A 118 -15.80 -6.96 14.76
CA LYS A 118 -16.83 -6.79 15.79
C LYS A 118 -16.67 -5.44 16.50
N ASP A 119 -17.77 -4.70 16.59
CA ASP A 119 -17.88 -3.35 17.18
C ASP A 119 -16.99 -2.26 16.51
N ILE A 120 -16.36 -2.54 15.37
CA ILE A 120 -15.61 -1.53 14.61
C ILE A 120 -16.57 -0.81 13.65
N PRO A 121 -16.69 0.53 13.68
CA PRO A 121 -17.64 1.27 12.83
C PRO A 121 -17.11 1.40 11.39
N LEU A 122 -17.33 0.38 10.55
CA LEU A 122 -16.78 0.26 9.18
C LEU A 122 -17.23 1.38 8.21
N ASP A 123 -18.28 2.12 8.55
CA ASP A 123 -18.79 3.29 7.84
C ASP A 123 -18.04 4.59 8.20
N LYS A 124 -17.23 4.58 9.27
CA LYS A 124 -16.52 5.75 9.80
C LYS A 124 -15.00 5.60 9.75
N VAL A 125 -14.49 4.38 9.79
CA VAL A 125 -13.05 4.09 9.67
C VAL A 125 -12.71 3.61 8.27
N THR A 126 -11.42 3.70 7.91
CA THR A 126 -10.93 3.11 6.66
C THR A 126 -10.10 1.86 6.95
N THR A 127 -10.40 0.77 6.26
CA THR A 127 -9.69 -0.51 6.43
C THR A 127 -8.80 -0.80 5.23
N SER A 128 -7.60 -1.30 5.49
CA SER A 128 -6.69 -1.82 4.48
C SER A 128 -6.52 -3.32 4.73
N MET A 129 -6.51 -4.13 3.67
CA MET A 129 -6.31 -5.57 3.77
C MET A 129 -5.14 -5.95 2.86
N THR A 130 -4.05 -6.43 3.49
CA THR A 130 -2.85 -6.91 2.80
C THR A 130 -3.08 -8.36 2.37
N ILE A 131 -3.81 -8.52 1.27
CA ILE A 131 -4.25 -9.79 0.73
C ILE A 131 -4.21 -9.72 -0.80
N ASN A 132 -3.77 -10.80 -1.46
CA ASN A 132 -3.51 -10.82 -2.91
C ASN A 132 -4.27 -11.93 -3.63
N SER A 133 -3.75 -13.15 -3.66
CA SER A 133 -4.39 -14.25 -4.41
C SER A 133 -5.85 -14.52 -4.01
N PRO A 134 -6.20 -14.56 -2.72
CA PRO A 134 -7.59 -14.70 -2.30
C PRO A 134 -8.28 -13.36 -2.03
N ALA A 135 -7.73 -12.23 -2.52
CA ALA A 135 -8.24 -10.89 -2.22
C ALA A 135 -9.72 -10.71 -2.55
N ALA A 136 -10.19 -11.26 -3.69
CA ALA A 136 -11.59 -11.19 -4.08
C ALA A 136 -12.51 -11.89 -3.06
N MET A 137 -12.09 -13.07 -2.56
CA MET A 137 -12.85 -13.86 -1.59
C MET A 137 -12.85 -13.19 -0.22
N THR A 138 -11.69 -12.79 0.29
CA THR A 138 -11.56 -12.08 1.57
C THR A 138 -12.33 -10.76 1.56
N TRP A 139 -12.30 -10.03 0.44
CA TRP A 139 -13.07 -8.79 0.30
C TRP A 139 -14.57 -9.04 0.22
N ALA A 140 -15.02 -10.13 -0.42
CA ALA A 140 -16.41 -10.54 -0.41
C ALA A 140 -16.90 -10.84 1.02
N MET A 141 -16.11 -11.53 1.85
CA MET A 141 -16.42 -11.74 3.27
C MET A 141 -16.52 -10.41 4.03
N TYR A 142 -15.60 -9.46 3.78
CA TYR A 142 -15.63 -8.13 4.38
C TYR A 142 -16.91 -7.36 4.01
N ILE A 143 -17.29 -7.38 2.72
CA ILE A 143 -18.50 -6.71 2.22
C ILE A 143 -19.75 -7.37 2.83
N ALA A 144 -19.84 -8.69 2.82
CA ALA A 144 -20.98 -9.43 3.37
C ALA A 144 -21.14 -9.17 4.88
N ASN A 145 -20.03 -9.11 5.63
CA ASN A 145 -20.05 -8.72 7.05
C ASN A 145 -20.62 -7.30 7.25
N ALA A 146 -20.25 -6.34 6.39
CA ALA A 146 -20.82 -5.00 6.43
C ALA A 146 -22.32 -4.97 6.06
N GLU A 147 -22.74 -5.74 5.06
CA GLU A 147 -24.15 -5.89 4.66
C GLU A 147 -24.99 -6.50 5.79
N ASN A 148 -24.51 -7.55 6.46
CA ASN A 148 -25.16 -8.16 7.63
C ASN A 148 -25.36 -7.17 8.78
N ARG A 149 -24.55 -6.10 8.82
CA ARG A 149 -24.64 -5.01 9.80
C ARG A 149 -25.46 -3.82 9.29
N GLY A 150 -26.07 -3.91 8.11
CA GLY A 150 -26.87 -2.85 7.50
C GLY A 150 -26.04 -1.67 6.98
N ILE A 151 -24.73 -1.84 6.75
CA ILE A 151 -23.84 -0.77 6.27
C ILE A 151 -23.84 -0.77 4.73
N PRO A 152 -24.26 0.32 4.07
CA PRO A 152 -24.23 0.40 2.61
C PRO A 152 -22.81 0.36 2.05
N LYS A 153 -22.63 -0.35 0.92
CA LYS A 153 -21.36 -0.42 0.15
C LYS A 153 -20.75 0.95 -0.15
N SER A 154 -21.58 1.94 -0.45
CA SER A 154 -21.16 3.32 -0.73
C SER A 154 -20.51 4.04 0.46
N ASN A 155 -20.67 3.52 1.68
CA ASN A 155 -20.06 4.06 2.89
C ASN A 155 -18.73 3.38 3.25
N LEU A 156 -18.41 2.23 2.65
CA LEU A 156 -17.19 1.49 2.96
C LEU A 156 -15.98 2.12 2.27
N GLY A 157 -15.09 2.70 3.07
CA GLY A 157 -13.81 3.22 2.62
C GLY A 157 -12.67 2.28 2.96
N GLY A 158 -11.78 2.01 2.02
CA GLY A 158 -10.69 1.08 2.29
C GLY A 158 -9.77 0.81 1.11
N THR A 159 -8.91 -0.20 1.26
CA THR A 159 -7.96 -0.66 0.25
C THR A 159 -7.80 -2.17 0.38
N ILE A 160 -7.75 -2.85 -0.76
CA ILE A 160 -7.24 -4.23 -0.85
C ILE A 160 -5.93 -4.18 -1.64
N GLN A 161 -4.93 -4.97 -1.23
CA GLN A 161 -3.64 -4.95 -1.93
C GLN A 161 -3.80 -5.45 -3.36
N ASN A 162 -4.34 -6.66 -3.56
CA ASN A 162 -4.84 -7.17 -4.84
C ASN A 162 -3.85 -6.99 -6.02
N ASP A 163 -2.54 -7.04 -5.73
CA ASP A 163 -1.48 -6.89 -6.72
C ASP A 163 -0.79 -8.24 -6.86
N ILE A 164 -1.16 -8.99 -7.91
CA ILE A 164 -0.62 -10.32 -8.17
C ILE A 164 0.72 -10.31 -8.93
N LEU A 165 0.99 -9.30 -9.77
CA LEU A 165 2.22 -9.26 -10.54
C LEU A 165 3.45 -9.24 -9.62
N LYS A 166 3.41 -8.41 -8.57
CA LYS A 166 4.46 -8.38 -7.55
C LYS A 166 4.56 -9.65 -6.71
N GLU A 167 3.54 -10.51 -6.66
CA GLU A 167 3.65 -11.84 -6.05
C GLU A 167 4.61 -12.73 -6.84
N TYR A 168 4.48 -12.77 -8.17
CA TYR A 168 5.40 -13.55 -8.99
C TYR A 168 6.81 -12.96 -8.97
N ILE A 169 6.94 -11.62 -8.92
CA ILE A 169 8.23 -10.94 -8.91
C ILE A 169 8.94 -11.15 -7.56
N ALA A 170 8.28 -10.87 -6.43
CA ALA A 170 8.94 -10.70 -5.14
C ALA A 170 8.28 -11.46 -3.97
N GLN A 171 6.99 -11.27 -3.69
CA GLN A 171 6.36 -11.66 -2.42
C GLN A 171 5.98 -13.16 -2.33
N LYS A 172 5.72 -13.81 -3.47
CA LYS A 172 5.52 -15.27 -3.64
C LYS A 172 4.21 -15.88 -3.10
N GLU A 173 3.21 -15.08 -2.76
CA GLU A 173 1.88 -15.53 -2.29
C GLU A 173 0.89 -15.69 -3.47
N TYR A 174 1.20 -16.58 -4.41
CA TYR A 174 0.35 -16.87 -5.57
C TYR A 174 -0.31 -18.25 -5.54
N ILE A 175 -1.60 -18.32 -5.90
CA ILE A 175 -2.38 -19.57 -5.98
C ILE A 175 -2.52 -20.04 -7.44
N PHE A 176 -2.93 -19.15 -8.33
CA PHE A 176 -3.22 -19.48 -9.74
C PHE A 176 -2.06 -19.05 -10.65
N PRO A 177 -2.00 -19.52 -11.91
CA PRO A 177 -1.08 -18.95 -12.91
C PRO A 177 -1.37 -17.47 -13.22
N PRO A 178 -0.44 -16.75 -13.89
CA PRO A 178 -0.57 -15.30 -14.13
C PRO A 178 -1.88 -14.85 -14.78
N ASN A 179 -2.31 -15.48 -15.88
CA ASN A 179 -3.52 -15.07 -16.61
C ASN A 179 -4.83 -15.15 -15.79
N PRO A 180 -5.18 -16.29 -15.14
CA PRO A 180 -6.37 -16.35 -14.29
C PRO A 180 -6.29 -15.39 -13.10
N SER A 181 -5.11 -15.16 -12.53
CA SER A 181 -4.96 -14.16 -11.46
C SER A 181 -5.19 -12.74 -11.95
N MET A 182 -4.63 -12.35 -13.10
CA MET A 182 -4.89 -11.04 -13.72
C MET A 182 -6.38 -10.83 -14.01
N ARG A 183 -7.07 -11.90 -14.44
CA ARG A 183 -8.53 -11.88 -14.63
C ARG A 183 -9.26 -11.58 -13.31
N LEU A 184 -8.90 -12.22 -12.20
CA LEU A 184 -9.50 -11.96 -10.88
C LEU A 184 -9.24 -10.54 -10.37
N VAL A 185 -8.02 -10.02 -10.56
CA VAL A 185 -7.70 -8.62 -10.23
C VAL A 185 -8.60 -7.68 -11.05
N THR A 186 -8.76 -7.94 -12.35
CA THR A 186 -9.59 -7.13 -13.24
C THR A 186 -11.07 -7.19 -12.85
N ASP A 187 -11.60 -8.39 -12.54
CA ASP A 187 -12.99 -8.58 -12.08
C ASP A 187 -13.23 -7.79 -10.77
N THR A 188 -12.24 -7.74 -9.89
CA THR A 188 -12.26 -6.97 -8.64
C THR A 188 -12.25 -5.46 -8.87
N VAL A 189 -11.40 -4.98 -9.81
CA VAL A 189 -11.36 -3.57 -10.23
C VAL A 189 -12.68 -3.14 -10.83
N GLU A 190 -13.26 -3.94 -11.73
CA GLU A 190 -14.56 -3.67 -12.34
C GLU A 190 -15.68 -3.59 -11.29
N TYR A 191 -15.77 -4.58 -10.39
CA TYR A 191 -16.79 -4.59 -9.35
C TYR A 191 -16.66 -3.37 -8.43
N GLY A 192 -15.44 -3.04 -8.00
CA GLY A 192 -15.20 -1.90 -7.13
C GLY A 192 -15.51 -0.57 -7.80
N THR A 193 -15.19 -0.42 -9.08
CA THR A 193 -15.52 0.77 -9.89
C THR A 193 -17.03 1.02 -9.93
N LYS A 194 -17.83 -0.05 -10.09
CA LYS A 194 -19.28 0.03 -10.21
C LYS A 194 -20.01 0.18 -8.87
N ASN A 195 -19.49 -0.42 -7.79
CA ASN A 195 -20.25 -0.62 -6.55
C ASN A 195 -19.63 0.03 -5.30
N MET A 196 -18.33 0.35 -5.30
CA MET A 196 -17.56 0.70 -4.11
C MET A 196 -16.84 2.04 -4.27
N PRO A 197 -17.57 3.17 -4.35
CA PRO A 197 -17.03 4.48 -4.71
C PRO A 197 -16.07 5.09 -3.68
N LYS A 198 -15.77 4.44 -2.56
CA LYS A 198 -14.78 4.90 -1.57
C LYS A 198 -13.62 3.90 -1.40
N TRP A 199 -13.58 2.85 -2.21
CA TRP A 199 -12.59 1.78 -2.11
C TRP A 199 -11.45 1.95 -3.11
N ASN A 200 -10.21 1.80 -2.68
CA ASN A 200 -9.08 1.64 -3.58
C ASN A 200 -8.96 0.16 -3.96
N THR A 201 -9.20 -0.16 -5.22
CA THR A 201 -9.39 -1.54 -5.71
C THR A 201 -8.09 -2.33 -5.86
N ILE A 202 -6.95 -1.64 -5.80
CA ILE A 202 -5.61 -2.21 -5.87
C ILE A 202 -4.62 -1.26 -5.18
N SER A 203 -3.60 -1.84 -4.56
CA SER A 203 -2.41 -1.15 -4.08
C SER A 203 -1.19 -1.69 -4.83
N ILE A 204 -0.81 -1.01 -5.91
CA ILE A 204 0.26 -1.41 -6.82
C ILE A 204 1.60 -1.22 -6.11
N SER A 205 2.31 -2.30 -5.84
CA SER A 205 3.25 -2.39 -4.73
C SER A 205 4.71 -2.59 -5.16
N GLY A 206 5.52 -1.56 -4.94
CA GLY A 206 6.98 -1.62 -5.00
C GLY A 206 7.64 -2.06 -3.70
N TYR A 207 6.95 -1.96 -2.57
CA TYR A 207 7.52 -2.29 -1.25
C TYR A 207 8.24 -3.64 -1.24
N HIS A 208 7.52 -4.71 -1.60
CA HIS A 208 8.03 -6.09 -1.59
C HIS A 208 9.15 -6.28 -2.61
N ILE A 209 9.08 -5.60 -3.76
CA ILE A 209 10.14 -5.62 -4.78
C ILE A 209 11.42 -5.00 -4.23
N ARG A 210 11.32 -3.93 -3.43
CA ARG A 210 12.46 -3.31 -2.74
C ARG A 210 13.01 -4.19 -1.64
N GLU A 211 12.15 -4.76 -0.80
CA GLU A 211 12.53 -5.68 0.27
C GLU A 211 13.22 -6.95 -0.26
N ALA A 212 12.85 -7.40 -1.47
CA ALA A 212 13.51 -8.52 -2.16
C ALA A 212 14.89 -8.16 -2.75
N GLY A 213 15.38 -6.93 -2.57
CA GLY A 213 16.74 -6.52 -2.93
C GLY A 213 16.86 -5.68 -4.20
N SER A 214 15.76 -5.14 -4.74
CA SER A 214 15.84 -4.22 -5.89
C SER A 214 16.42 -2.85 -5.53
N THR A 215 16.93 -2.12 -6.51
CA THR A 215 17.30 -0.70 -6.39
C THR A 215 16.07 0.22 -6.38
N ALA A 216 16.20 1.49 -5.95
CA ALA A 216 15.07 2.43 -5.97
C ALA A 216 14.53 2.66 -7.40
N VAL A 217 15.43 2.61 -8.40
CA VAL A 217 15.07 2.71 -9.82
C VAL A 217 14.28 1.47 -10.28
N GLN A 218 14.71 0.26 -9.88
CA GLN A 218 14.01 -0.99 -10.22
C GLN A 218 12.64 -1.07 -9.55
N GLU A 219 12.55 -0.76 -8.26
CA GLU A 219 11.27 -0.65 -7.54
C GLU A 219 10.32 0.27 -8.32
N LEU A 220 10.78 1.48 -8.66
CA LEU A 220 9.95 2.45 -9.36
C LEU A 220 9.51 1.94 -10.74
N ALA A 221 10.45 1.43 -11.53
CA ALA A 221 10.18 0.99 -12.90
C ALA A 221 9.21 -0.21 -12.94
N PHE A 222 9.45 -1.22 -12.10
CA PHE A 222 8.63 -2.42 -12.06
C PHE A 222 7.22 -2.12 -11.54
N THR A 223 7.11 -1.32 -10.47
CA THR A 223 5.80 -0.92 -9.92
C THR A 223 4.95 -0.13 -10.92
N LEU A 224 5.56 0.81 -11.65
CA LEU A 224 4.83 1.56 -12.67
C LEU A 224 4.44 0.68 -13.87
N ALA A 225 5.33 -0.25 -14.27
CA ALA A 225 5.02 -1.22 -15.32
C ALA A 225 3.84 -2.11 -14.94
N ASP A 226 3.79 -2.61 -13.70
CA ASP A 226 2.65 -3.37 -13.17
C ASP A 226 1.37 -2.52 -13.19
N GLY A 227 1.45 -1.26 -12.76
CA GLY A 227 0.33 -0.32 -12.82
C GLY A 227 -0.21 -0.09 -14.23
N TYR A 228 0.66 0.00 -15.23
CA TYR A 228 0.26 0.08 -16.64
C TYR A 228 -0.36 -1.21 -17.14
N ALA A 229 0.16 -2.38 -16.74
CA ALA A 229 -0.43 -3.66 -17.10
C ALA A 229 -1.86 -3.80 -16.54
N TYR A 230 -2.10 -3.40 -15.28
CA TYR A 230 -3.45 -3.39 -14.72
C TYR A 230 -4.40 -2.43 -15.43
N ALA A 231 -3.92 -1.23 -15.81
CA ALA A 231 -4.71 -0.29 -16.59
C ALA A 231 -5.05 -0.85 -17.99
N ASP A 232 -4.09 -1.48 -18.66
CA ASP A 232 -4.26 -2.09 -19.98
C ASP A 232 -5.33 -3.20 -19.92
N TRP A 233 -5.27 -4.09 -18.92
CA TRP A 233 -6.27 -5.16 -18.73
C TRP A 233 -7.69 -4.63 -18.44
N ALA A 234 -7.80 -3.57 -17.62
CA ALA A 234 -9.07 -2.93 -17.34
C ALA A 234 -9.68 -2.26 -18.59
N ILE A 235 -8.85 -1.63 -19.42
CA ILE A 235 -9.27 -1.04 -20.71
C ILE A 235 -9.68 -2.13 -21.70
N GLU A 236 -8.92 -3.22 -21.81
CA GLU A 236 -9.26 -4.36 -22.68
C GLU A 236 -10.61 -5.00 -22.29
N ARG A 237 -10.95 -4.98 -20.99
CA ARG A 237 -12.26 -5.39 -20.47
C ARG A 237 -13.39 -4.42 -20.85
N GLY A 238 -13.07 -3.22 -21.33
CA GLY A 238 -14.02 -2.19 -21.75
C GLY A 238 -14.29 -1.10 -20.71
N LEU A 239 -13.49 -0.99 -19.65
CA LEU A 239 -13.61 0.11 -18.68
C LEU A 239 -12.97 1.39 -19.23
N ASN A 240 -13.59 2.55 -18.95
CA ASN A 240 -12.97 3.83 -19.23
C ASN A 240 -11.88 4.13 -18.18
N ILE A 241 -10.73 4.63 -18.62
CA ILE A 241 -9.60 4.97 -17.74
C ILE A 241 -10.01 5.88 -16.57
N ASP A 242 -10.91 6.83 -16.80
CA ASP A 242 -11.36 7.78 -15.80
C ASP A 242 -12.36 7.21 -14.78
N ASP A 243 -12.93 6.02 -15.05
CA ASP A 243 -13.84 5.36 -14.12
C ASP A 243 -13.07 4.66 -13.00
N PHE A 244 -11.96 3.98 -13.33
CA PHE A 244 -11.23 3.12 -12.38
C PHE A 244 -9.91 3.72 -11.88
N ALA A 245 -9.17 4.47 -12.70
CA ALA A 245 -7.85 4.97 -12.31
C ALA A 245 -7.85 5.89 -11.08
N PRO A 246 -8.89 6.73 -10.82
CA PRO A 246 -8.98 7.48 -9.57
C PRO A 246 -9.01 6.62 -8.31
N ARG A 247 -9.21 5.30 -8.43
CA ARG A 247 -9.20 4.31 -7.34
C ARG A 247 -7.94 3.47 -7.28
N PHE A 248 -7.06 3.54 -8.27
CA PHE A 248 -5.73 2.95 -8.15
C PHE A 248 -4.94 3.68 -7.06
N SER A 249 -4.23 2.89 -6.26
CA SER A 249 -3.29 3.37 -5.25
C SER A 249 -2.00 2.60 -5.38
N PHE A 250 -0.94 3.13 -4.79
CA PHE A 250 0.40 2.56 -4.86
C PHE A 250 0.96 2.30 -3.46
N PHE A 251 2.00 1.50 -3.37
CA PHE A 251 2.67 1.21 -2.11
C PHE A 251 4.18 1.10 -2.34
N PHE A 252 4.95 1.99 -1.70
CA PHE A 252 6.41 2.03 -1.86
C PHE A 252 7.14 1.85 -0.54
N ASN A 253 8.37 1.38 -0.64
CA ASN A 253 9.33 1.32 0.46
C ASN A 253 9.94 2.70 0.73
N ALA A 254 10.33 2.97 1.98
CA ALA A 254 11.22 4.06 2.37
C ALA A 254 12.53 3.49 2.92
N HIS A 255 13.56 3.50 2.09
CA HIS A 255 14.87 2.93 2.40
C HIS A 255 15.86 3.96 2.99
N ASN A 256 17.08 3.51 3.32
CA ASN A 256 18.12 4.31 3.97
C ASN A 256 18.68 5.50 3.15
N ASP A 257 18.56 5.50 1.82
CA ASP A 257 19.05 6.61 1.01
C ASP A 257 18.05 7.77 0.99
N PHE A 258 18.13 8.61 2.02
CA PHE A 258 17.15 9.62 2.34
C PHE A 258 16.72 10.51 1.14
N PHE A 259 17.67 11.02 0.36
CA PHE A 259 17.37 11.91 -0.76
C PHE A 259 16.90 11.15 -2.00
N GLU A 260 17.45 9.95 -2.25
CA GLU A 260 17.02 9.10 -3.35
C GLU A 260 15.55 8.68 -3.19
N GLU A 261 15.13 8.33 -1.97
CA GLU A 261 13.73 7.97 -1.68
C GLU A 261 12.78 9.15 -1.93
N ILE A 262 13.14 10.36 -1.46
CA ILE A 262 12.36 11.58 -1.74
C ILE A 262 12.28 11.84 -3.25
N ALA A 263 13.37 11.64 -3.99
CA ALA A 263 13.39 11.79 -5.43
C ALA A 263 12.51 10.74 -6.14
N LYS A 264 12.56 9.48 -5.69
CA LYS A 264 11.76 8.35 -6.21
C LYS A 264 10.28 8.67 -6.18
N TYR A 265 9.74 9.10 -5.05
CA TYR A 265 8.29 9.39 -4.93
C TYR A 265 7.85 10.56 -5.81
N ARG A 266 8.70 11.59 -5.92
CA ARG A 266 8.44 12.75 -6.79
C ARG A 266 8.48 12.37 -8.27
N ALA A 267 9.43 11.53 -8.65
CA ALA A 267 9.55 10.98 -9.99
C ALA A 267 8.34 10.10 -10.34
N ALA A 268 7.92 9.22 -9.42
CA ALA A 268 6.75 8.35 -9.59
C ALA A 268 5.50 9.12 -9.99
N ARG A 269 5.15 10.16 -9.21
CA ARG A 269 3.99 11.01 -9.50
C ARG A 269 4.05 11.63 -10.90
N ARG A 270 5.22 12.17 -11.25
CA ARG A 270 5.41 12.84 -12.54
C ARG A 270 5.30 11.88 -13.72
N ILE A 271 5.90 10.70 -13.62
CA ILE A 271 5.87 9.68 -14.68
C ILE A 271 4.43 9.20 -14.86
N TRP A 272 3.78 8.78 -13.77
CA TRP A 272 2.39 8.33 -13.80
C TRP A 272 1.45 9.39 -14.39
N ALA A 273 1.52 10.64 -13.92
CA ALA A 273 0.66 11.71 -14.40
C ALA A 273 0.80 11.93 -15.92
N ARG A 274 2.05 11.91 -16.43
CA ARG A 274 2.33 12.08 -17.86
C ARG A 274 1.77 10.93 -18.68
N ASP A 275 1.99 9.69 -18.26
CA ASP A 275 1.51 8.53 -19.02
C ASP A 275 0.00 8.44 -18.99
N MET A 276 -0.65 8.68 -17.85
CA MET A 276 -2.11 8.75 -17.75
C MET A 276 -2.70 9.82 -18.69
N LYS A 277 -2.06 10.99 -18.80
CA LYS A 277 -2.52 12.07 -19.68
C LYS A 277 -2.25 11.81 -21.16
N TYR A 278 -1.03 11.40 -21.51
CA TYR A 278 -0.56 11.40 -22.89
C TYR A 278 -0.64 10.03 -23.56
N LYS A 279 -0.40 8.94 -22.83
CA LYS A 279 -0.53 7.57 -23.33
C LYS A 279 -1.99 7.10 -23.24
N TYR A 280 -2.62 7.26 -22.07
CA TYR A 280 -3.98 6.77 -21.81
C TYR A 280 -5.08 7.78 -22.11
N GLY A 281 -4.73 9.06 -22.34
CA GLY A 281 -5.70 10.08 -22.74
C GLY A 281 -6.68 10.51 -21.64
N ALA A 282 -6.39 10.20 -20.37
CA ALA A 282 -7.24 10.52 -19.21
C ALA A 282 -7.64 12.00 -19.19
N LYS A 283 -8.90 12.28 -18.84
CA LYS A 283 -9.47 13.63 -18.78
C LYS A 283 -9.73 14.06 -17.35
N ASP A 284 -10.06 13.14 -16.45
CA ASP A 284 -10.19 13.43 -15.03
C ASP A 284 -8.79 13.64 -14.41
N PRO A 285 -8.50 14.82 -13.83
CA PRO A 285 -7.25 15.06 -13.12
C PRO A 285 -6.94 14.01 -12.03
N ARG A 286 -7.97 13.41 -11.41
CA ARG A 286 -7.81 12.38 -10.38
C ARG A 286 -7.14 11.12 -10.92
N SER A 287 -7.42 10.76 -12.17
CA SER A 287 -6.77 9.62 -12.85
C SER A 287 -5.26 9.82 -13.00
N MET A 288 -4.81 11.08 -13.09
CA MET A 288 -3.40 11.42 -13.22
C MET A 288 -2.67 11.48 -11.87
N THR A 289 -3.38 11.38 -10.75
CA THR A 289 -2.76 11.44 -9.42
C THR A 289 -2.25 10.07 -9.00
N LEU A 290 -0.98 10.00 -8.58
CA LEU A 290 -0.43 8.82 -7.92
C LEU A 290 -0.54 9.01 -6.41
N ARG A 291 -1.49 8.31 -5.80
CA ARG A 291 -1.69 8.22 -4.34
C ARG A 291 -0.95 6.99 -3.82
N PHE A 292 -0.14 7.12 -2.78
CA PHE A 292 0.64 6.00 -2.28
C PHE A 292 0.68 5.87 -0.75
N HIS A 293 0.75 4.63 -0.31
CA HIS A 293 1.20 4.22 1.01
C HIS A 293 2.72 4.11 1.03
N THR A 294 3.32 4.35 2.18
CA THR A 294 4.74 4.13 2.42
C THR A 294 4.91 3.25 3.64
N GLN A 295 5.86 2.33 3.58
CA GLN A 295 6.35 1.58 4.73
C GLN A 295 7.87 1.73 4.79
N THR A 296 8.40 1.87 5.99
CA THR A 296 9.86 1.87 6.24
C THR A 296 10.48 0.51 5.88
N ALA A 297 11.79 0.45 5.70
CA ALA A 297 12.43 -0.73 5.13
C ALA A 297 12.75 -1.77 6.20
N GLY A 298 11.96 -2.85 6.29
CA GLY A 298 12.17 -3.94 7.24
C GLY A 298 13.54 -4.62 7.04
N CYS A 299 13.93 -4.86 5.78
CA CYS A 299 15.21 -5.46 5.40
C CYS A 299 16.45 -4.65 5.84
N SER A 300 16.26 -3.38 6.22
CA SER A 300 17.31 -2.50 6.71
C SER A 300 17.49 -2.51 8.24
N LEU A 301 16.57 -3.14 8.96
CA LEU A 301 16.54 -3.18 10.42
C LEU A 301 17.36 -4.37 10.93
N THR A 302 17.98 -4.20 12.10
CA THR A 302 18.95 -5.17 12.63
C THR A 302 18.45 -5.82 13.91
N ALA A 303 18.66 -7.13 14.04
CA ALA A 303 18.40 -7.87 15.27
C ALA A 303 19.38 -7.47 16.40
N GLN A 304 20.61 -7.11 16.03
CA GLN A 304 21.61 -6.60 16.95
C GLN A 304 21.38 -5.11 17.19
N GLN A 305 21.44 -4.69 18.45
CA GLN A 305 21.20 -3.31 18.89
C GLN A 305 19.88 -2.76 18.33
N PRO A 306 18.73 -3.43 18.62
CA PRO A 306 17.44 -3.10 18.03
C PRO A 306 17.02 -1.66 18.30
N GLU A 307 17.48 -1.03 19.39
CA GLU A 307 17.19 0.38 19.69
C GLU A 307 17.68 1.34 18.59
N ILE A 308 18.71 0.97 17.82
CA ILE A 308 19.20 1.76 16.68
C ILE A 308 18.17 1.80 15.54
N ASN A 309 17.29 0.79 15.44
CA ASN A 309 16.22 0.77 14.45
C ASN A 309 15.27 1.95 14.61
N ILE A 310 15.08 2.49 15.83
CA ILE A 310 14.29 3.71 16.05
C ILE A 310 14.83 4.87 15.21
N VAL A 311 16.15 5.05 15.15
CA VAL A 311 16.78 6.12 14.37
C VAL A 311 16.65 5.84 12.86
N ARG A 312 16.82 4.57 12.43
CA ARG A 312 16.65 4.17 11.03
C ARG A 312 15.24 4.47 10.54
N VAL A 313 14.24 3.97 11.26
CA VAL A 313 12.82 4.16 10.98
C VAL A 313 12.46 5.64 11.00
N ALA A 314 12.98 6.43 11.93
CA ALA A 314 12.72 7.89 11.96
C ALA A 314 13.21 8.61 10.69
N ILE A 315 14.41 8.27 10.19
CA ILE A 315 14.95 8.85 8.96
C ILE A 315 14.12 8.42 7.74
N GLN A 316 13.76 7.14 7.67
CA GLN A 316 12.95 6.58 6.59
C GLN A 316 11.53 7.16 6.57
N ALA A 317 10.89 7.26 7.73
CA ALA A 317 9.60 7.91 7.90
C ALA A 317 9.64 9.38 7.43
N MET A 318 10.69 10.11 7.80
CA MET A 318 10.90 11.48 7.34
C MET A 318 11.05 11.56 5.82
N ALA A 319 11.75 10.61 5.18
CA ALA A 319 11.85 10.54 3.72
C ALA A 319 10.47 10.31 3.08
N GLY A 320 9.65 9.40 3.61
CA GLY A 320 8.28 9.17 3.16
C GLY A 320 7.39 10.42 3.28
N VAL A 321 7.49 11.13 4.40
CA VAL A 321 6.75 12.37 4.64
C VAL A 321 7.19 13.46 3.66
N LEU A 322 8.49 13.78 3.56
CA LEU A 322 9.02 14.78 2.62
C LEU A 322 8.79 14.38 1.15
N GLY A 323 8.67 13.08 0.90
CA GLY A 323 8.27 12.48 -0.36
C GLY A 323 6.82 12.75 -0.75
N GLY A 324 5.95 13.09 0.19
CA GLY A 324 4.54 13.40 -0.06
C GLY A 324 3.59 12.20 0.04
N THR A 325 3.86 11.21 0.89
CA THR A 325 2.99 10.03 1.11
C THR A 325 1.59 10.36 1.63
N GLN A 326 0.59 9.52 1.32
CA GLN A 326 -0.80 9.68 1.79
C GLN A 326 -1.08 8.85 3.05
N SER A 327 -0.30 7.79 3.28
CA SER A 327 -0.36 7.00 4.50
C SER A 327 0.98 6.35 4.77
N LEU A 328 1.33 6.17 6.05
CA LEU A 328 2.64 5.70 6.46
C LEU A 328 2.51 4.60 7.51
N HIS A 329 3.27 3.53 7.31
CA HIS A 329 3.63 2.54 8.31
C HIS A 329 5.08 2.76 8.74
N THR A 330 5.33 2.65 10.03
CA THR A 330 6.67 2.66 10.60
C THR A 330 6.89 1.34 11.32
N ASP A 331 7.86 0.57 10.86
CA ASP A 331 8.21 -0.71 11.46
C ASP A 331 8.67 -0.51 12.90
N SER A 332 8.59 -1.57 13.70
CA SER A 332 9.02 -1.52 15.09
C SER A 332 10.51 -1.82 15.23
N MET A 333 11.06 -1.52 16.41
CA MET A 333 12.48 -1.79 16.66
C MET A 333 12.82 -3.29 16.68
N ASP A 334 11.84 -4.16 16.93
CA ASP A 334 11.94 -5.62 16.98
C ASP A 334 11.60 -6.32 15.66
N GLU A 335 11.43 -5.58 14.56
CA GLU A 335 11.07 -6.12 13.22
C GLU A 335 11.92 -7.32 12.78
N ALA A 336 13.24 -7.28 13.04
CA ALA A 336 14.15 -8.36 12.65
C ALA A 336 14.08 -9.62 13.56
N LEU A 337 13.22 -9.60 14.59
CA LEU A 337 13.10 -10.67 15.60
C LEU A 337 11.71 -11.30 15.64
N ALA A 338 10.65 -10.49 15.64
CA ALA A 338 9.28 -10.96 15.82
C ALA A 338 8.27 -9.89 15.39
N LEU A 339 6.99 -10.28 15.32
CA LEU A 339 5.90 -9.32 15.23
C LEU A 339 5.90 -8.37 16.44
N PRO A 340 5.49 -7.10 16.27
CA PRO A 340 5.75 -6.09 17.28
C PRO A 340 4.97 -6.31 18.60
N LEU A 341 5.65 -6.22 19.75
CA LEU A 341 5.03 -6.41 21.07
C LEU A 341 4.31 -5.15 21.60
N LYS A 342 3.22 -5.34 22.40
CA LYS A 342 2.37 -4.25 22.96
C LYS A 342 3.13 -3.07 23.58
N LYS A 343 4.26 -3.30 24.25
CA LYS A 343 5.03 -2.26 24.97
C LYS A 343 5.83 -1.34 24.05
N GLN A 344 6.18 -1.80 22.84
CA GLN A 344 7.10 -1.11 21.94
C GLN A 344 6.38 -0.15 20.99
N PHE A 345 5.10 -0.40 20.69
CA PHE A 345 4.23 0.53 19.95
C PHE A 345 4.08 1.92 20.59
N LYS A 346 4.33 2.08 21.90
CA LYS A 346 4.21 3.39 22.59
C LYS A 346 5.37 4.35 22.30
N LEU A 347 6.46 3.86 21.72
CA LEU A 347 7.60 4.71 21.32
C LEU A 347 7.44 5.24 19.88
N HIS A 348 6.32 4.94 19.21
CA HIS A 348 6.00 5.37 17.84
C HIS A 348 5.02 6.55 17.81
#